data_AF-A0A0B4UKR4-F1
#
_entry.id   AF-A0A0B4UKR4-F1
#
_cell.length_a   1.000
_cell.length_b   1.000
_cell.length_c   1.000
_cell.angle_alpha   90.00
_cell.angle_beta   90.00
_cell.angle_gamma   90.00
#
_symmetry.space_group_name_H-M   'P 1'
#
loop_
_entity.id
_entity.type
_entity.pdbx_description
1 polymer ?
#
loop_
_entity_poly.entity_id
_entity_poly.type
_entity_poly.pdbx_seq_one_letter_code
_entity_poly.pdbx_strand_id
1 'polypeptide(L)' 'LGADDYVIGSDQEKMNELADSLDYVIDTVPVHHALEPYLSLLKLDGKLILMGVINNPLQFLTPLLMLG' A
#
# COMPACT_ATOMS: atom_id res chain seq x y z
N LEU A 1 1.75 -21.09 -5.49
CA LEU A 1 1.93 -19.62 -5.62
C LEU A 1 3.16 -19.10 -4.89
N GLY A 2 3.78 -19.84 -3.97
CA GLY A 2 5.15 -19.54 -3.49
C GLY A 2 5.32 -18.27 -2.67
N ALA A 3 4.22 -17.60 -2.30
CA ALA A 3 4.22 -16.49 -1.37
C ALA A 3 4.34 -16.99 0.06
N ASP A 4 5.08 -16.24 0.89
CA ASP A 4 5.29 -16.54 2.32
C ASP A 4 4.04 -16.27 3.16
N ASP A 5 3.21 -15.28 2.78
CA ASP A 5 2.00 -14.90 3.48
C ASP A 5 0.88 -14.39 2.53
N TYR A 6 -0.35 -14.35 3.03
CA TYR A 6 -1.53 -13.85 2.34
C TYR A 6 -2.46 -13.09 3.30
N VAL A 7 -2.73 -11.82 2.97
CA VAL A 7 -3.62 -10.94 3.72
C VAL A 7 -4.68 -10.35 2.80
N ILE A 8 -5.90 -10.21 3.32
CA ILE A 8 -7.01 -9.55 2.64
C ILE A 8 -6.94 -8.06 2.99
N GLY A 9 -6.85 -7.17 2.01
CA GLY A 9 -6.68 -5.73 2.25
C GLY A 9 -7.81 -5.04 3.04
N SER A 10 -8.99 -5.66 3.13
CA SER A 10 -10.10 -5.18 3.97
C SER A 10 -10.08 -5.72 5.41
N ASP A 11 -9.16 -6.62 5.75
CA ASP A 11 -8.95 -7.13 7.11
C ASP A 11 -8.02 -6.17 7.86
N GLN A 12 -8.62 -5.22 8.58
CA GLN A 12 -7.86 -4.16 9.24
C GLN A 12 -6.92 -4.71 10.34
N GLU A 13 -7.30 -5.79 11.02
CA GLU A 13 -6.49 -6.37 12.10
C GLU A 13 -5.17 -6.89 11.52
N LYS A 14 -5.25 -7.71 10.46
CA LYS A 14 -4.07 -8.25 9.79
C LYS A 14 -3.23 -7.18 9.07
N MET A 15 -3.87 -6.19 8.48
CA MET A 15 -3.15 -5.08 7.84
C MET A 15 -2.35 -4.26 8.86
N ASN A 16 -2.88 -4.10 10.09
CA ASN A 16 -2.16 -3.41 11.16
C ASN A 16 -0.97 -4.21 11.70
N GLU A 17 -1.04 -5.54 11.71
CA GLU A 17 0.09 -6.39 12.10
C GLU A 17 1.29 -6.25 11.15
N LEU A 18 1.03 -5.89 9.89
CA LEU A 18 2.03 -5.68 8.85
C LEU A 18 2.47 -4.21 8.70
N ALA A 19 2.08 -3.32 9.61
CA ALA A 19 2.51 -1.93 9.57
C ALA A 19 4.04 -1.81 9.59
N ASP A 20 4.59 -0.89 8.78
CA ASP A 20 6.03 -0.62 8.68
C ASP A 20 6.91 -1.87 8.42
N SER A 21 6.38 -2.89 7.72
CA SER A 21 7.05 -4.19 7.55
C SER A 21 7.64 -4.43 6.16
N LEU A 22 7.14 -3.73 5.14
CA LEU A 22 7.49 -3.94 3.74
C LEU A 22 8.42 -2.85 3.21
N ASP A 23 9.42 -3.25 2.41
CA ASP A 23 10.30 -2.30 1.70
C ASP A 23 9.64 -1.79 0.40
N TYR A 24 8.75 -2.59 -0.19
CA TYR A 24 8.01 -2.23 -1.39
C TYR A 24 6.64 -2.90 -1.45
N VAL A 25 5.69 -2.22 -2.08
CA VAL A 25 4.37 -2.75 -2.45
C VAL A 25 4.22 -2.54 -3.96
N ILE A 26 3.94 -3.62 -4.69
CA ILE A 26 3.61 -3.57 -6.12
C ILE A 26 2.10 -3.65 -6.25
N ASP A 27 1.50 -2.56 -6.69
CA ASP A 27 0.06 -2.46 -6.83
C ASP A 27 -0.37 -2.72 -8.28
N THR A 28 -1.13 -3.80 -8.46
CA THR A 28 -1.67 -4.24 -9.74
C THR A 28 -3.19 -4.06 -9.84
N VAL A 29 -3.82 -3.33 -8.90
CA VAL A 29 -5.27 -3.10 -8.90
C VAL A 29 -5.64 -2.11 -10.01
N PRO A 30 -6.44 -2.50 -11.03
CA PRO A 30 -6.64 -1.71 -12.25
C PRO A 30 -7.74 -0.64 -12.12
N VAL A 31 -8.14 -0.30 -10.89
CA VAL A 31 -9.23 0.63 -10.59
C VAL A 31 -8.82 1.54 -9.43
N HIS A 32 -9.50 2.68 -9.30
CA HIS A 32 -9.28 3.59 -8.18
C HIS A 32 -9.53 2.90 -6.83
N HIS A 33 -8.61 3.10 -5.89
CA HIS A 33 -8.69 2.63 -4.52
C HIS A 33 -7.85 3.55 -3.61
N ALA A 34 -8.14 3.50 -2.30
CA ALA A 34 -7.41 4.26 -1.29
C ALA A 34 -5.98 3.72 -1.14
N LEU A 35 -4.99 4.62 -1.09
CA LEU A 35 -3.57 4.25 -1.03
C LEU A 35 -3.06 4.15 0.42
N GLU A 36 -3.73 4.81 1.35
CA GLU A 36 -3.35 4.89 2.76
C GLU A 36 -3.14 3.52 3.42
N PRO A 37 -4.01 2.51 3.21
CA PRO A 37 -3.81 1.19 3.81
C PRO A 37 -2.54 0.49 3.33
N TYR A 38 -2.08 0.78 2.11
CA TYR A 38 -0.87 0.19 1.54
C TYR A 38 0.38 1.00 1.90
N LEU A 39 0.25 2.31 2.02
CA LEU A 39 1.32 3.19 2.51
C LEU A 39 1.67 2.86 3.97
N SER A 40 0.71 2.51 4.82
CA SER A 40 0.98 2.12 6.21
C SER A 40 1.76 0.81 6.36
N LEU A 41 1.82 -0.02 5.31
CA LEU A 41 2.61 -1.25 5.31
C LEU A 41 4.09 -0.99 5.06
N LEU A 42 4.42 0.17 4.50
CA LEU A 42 5.77 0.51 4.07
C LEU A 42 6.62 1.02 5.23
N LYS A 43 7.85 0.53 5.32
CA LYS A 43 8.90 1.13 6.15
C LYS A 43 9.21 2.57 5.71
N LEU A 44 9.98 3.28 6.54
CA LEU A 44 10.71 4.48 6.13
C LEU A 44 11.48 4.20 4.82
N ASP A 45 11.44 5.12 3.86
CA ASP A 45 11.98 4.99 2.50
C ASP A 45 11.36 3.90 1.60
N GLY A 46 10.29 3.25 2.07
CA GLY A 46 9.56 2.22 1.32
C GLY A 46 8.89 2.76 0.05
N LYS A 47 8.57 1.85 -0.88
CA LYS A 47 8.10 2.22 -2.22
C LYS A 47 6.74 1.61 -2.56
N LEU A 48 5.76 2.47 -2.85
CA LEU A 48 4.52 2.05 -3.50
C LEU A 48 4.67 2.19 -5.02
N ILE A 49 4.63 1.08 -5.74
CA ILE A 49 4.86 1.00 -7.18
C ILE A 49 3.53 0.67 -7.87
N LEU A 50 2.90 1.67 -8.46
CA LEU A 50 1.62 1.53 -9.16
C LEU A 50 1.87 1.00 -10.58
N MET A 51 1.27 -0.14 -10.94
CA MET A 51 1.33 -0.71 -12.29
C MET A 51 0.04 -0.50 -13.10
N GLY A 52 -1.07 -0.21 -12.42
CA GLY A 52 -2.38 -0.02 -13.04
C GLY A 52 -2.51 1.32 -13.77
N VAL A 53 -3.25 1.33 -14.89
CA VAL A 53 -3.71 2.58 -15.52
C VAL A 53 -4.93 3.07 -14.75
N ILE A 54 -4.72 4.01 -13.83
CA ILE A 54 -5.80 4.63 -13.07
C ILE A 54 -6.21 5.91 -13.82
N ASN A 55 -7.45 5.95 -14.30
CA ASN A 55 -7.99 7.09 -15.07
C ASN A 55 -8.41 8.28 -14.21
N ASN A 56 -8.34 8.15 -12.89
CA ASN A 56 -8.60 9.19 -11.91
C ASN A 56 -7.28 9.69 -11.31
N PRO A 57 -7.17 10.97 -10.94
CA PRO A 57 -6.02 11.47 -10.19
C PRO A 57 -5.79 10.68 -8.91
N LEU A 58 -4.52 10.48 -8.55
CA LEU A 58 -4.16 9.88 -7.26
C LEU A 58 -4.61 10.79 -6.12
N GLN A 59 -5.19 10.19 -5.09
CA GLN A 59 -5.63 10.86 -3.89
C GLN A 59 -4.96 10.20 -2.69
N PHE A 60 -4.31 11.01 -1.86
CA PHE A 60 -3.61 10.57 -0.66
C PHE A 60 -3.41 11.76 0.29
N LEU A 61 -3.25 11.47 1.57
CA LEU A 61 -2.95 12.48 2.59
C LEU A 61 -1.47 12.86 2.53
N THR A 62 -1.19 14.11 2.14
CA THR A 62 0.20 14.63 2.03
C THR A 62 1.03 14.58 3.32
N PRO A 63 0.49 14.74 4.54
CA PRO A 63 1.31 14.66 5.76
C PRO A 63 1.99 13.29 5.93
N LEU A 64 1.33 12.21 5.47
CA LEU A 64 1.85 10.85 5.55
C LEU A 64 3.14 10.68 4.74
N LEU A 65 3.27 11.41 3.63
CA LEU A 65 4.43 11.36 2.74
C LEU A 65 5.55 12.30 3.14
N MET A 66 5.24 13.38 3.88
CA MET A 66 6.24 14.38 4.30
C MET A 66 6.97 13.99 5.59
N LEU A 67 6.45 13.00 6.32
CA LEU A 67 7.02 12.50 7.58
C LEU A 67 7.85 11.22 7.38
N GLY A 68 7.88 10.69 6.16
CA GLY A 68 8.80 9.63 5.73
C GLY A 68 10.14 10.17 5.28
#